data_AF-A0A0M7B6F4-F1
#
_entry.id   AF-A0A0M7B6F4-F1
#
_cell.length_a   1.000
_cell.length_b   1.000
_cell.length_c   1.000
_cell.angle_alpha   90.00
_cell.angle_beta   90.00
_cell.angle_gamma   90.00
#
_symmetry.space_group_name_H-M   'P 1'
#
loop_
_entity.id
_entity.type
_entity.pdbx_description
1 polymer ?
#
loop_
_entity_poly.entity_id
_entity_poly.type
_entity_poly.pdbx_seq_one_letter_code
_entity_poly.pdbx_strand_id
1 'polypeptide(L)'
;MNAIQGFPVGPVAGNPDDVASSLMALIGRTRGYALNIGALAVICATAATQEERSDAAEDLSDYCGRFHGAMEQALRDGTSFADMDKIKPQQQAIQTFLDRIETLPDRAMCFDRAEAVALANMARQEVLQAIYDLIAHVQERQDARLSKQIEQMAERSALLDRMTRDMSRISRMIGMVSINASVEAARAGGESGRTFKVISAEMRGLATQSSQLVAEMRSRLGDDAHAQTASGEEGQRSNRASRSASM
;
A
#
# COMPACT_ATOMS: atom_id res chain seq x y z
N MET A 1 9.60 -37.39 13.87
CA MET A 1 9.98 -36.30 12.95
C MET A 1 8.76 -35.94 12.12
N ASN A 2 8.04 -34.90 12.52
CA ASN A 2 6.84 -34.44 11.81
C ASN A 2 7.25 -33.45 10.71
N ALA A 3 6.97 -33.82 9.46
CA ALA A 3 7.06 -32.92 8.32
C ALA A 3 5.80 -32.05 8.30
N ILE A 4 5.95 -30.76 8.64
CA ILE A 4 4.95 -29.74 8.35
C ILE A 4 5.07 -29.45 6.86
N GLN A 5 4.13 -29.96 6.07
CA GLN A 5 4.00 -29.58 4.66
C GLN A 5 3.65 -28.09 4.58
N GLY A 6 4.53 -27.32 3.92
CA GLY A 6 4.30 -25.92 3.61
C GLY A 6 3.09 -25.76 2.70
N PHE A 7 2.16 -24.90 3.09
CA PHE A 7 1.10 -24.42 2.21
C PHE A 7 1.74 -23.68 1.01
N PRO A 8 1.21 -23.86 -0.22
CA PRO A 8 1.71 -23.15 -1.38
C PRO A 8 1.32 -21.68 -1.24
N VAL A 9 2.32 -20.82 -1.02
CA VAL A 9 2.16 -19.38 -1.18
C VAL A 9 2.01 -19.14 -2.67
N GLY A 10 0.78 -18.91 -3.13
CA GLY A 10 0.51 -18.51 -4.51
C GLY A 10 1.29 -17.23 -4.87
N PRO A 11 1.40 -16.90 -6.17
CA PRO A 11 2.20 -15.76 -6.62
C PRO A 11 1.78 -14.51 -5.84
N VAL A 12 2.74 -13.90 -5.16
CA VAL A 12 2.57 -12.62 -4.49
C VAL A 12 2.23 -11.62 -5.59
N ALA A 13 0.95 -11.30 -5.75
CA ALA A 13 0.52 -10.14 -6.52
C ALA A 13 1.35 -8.96 -6.00
N GLY A 14 2.10 -8.30 -6.90
CA GLY A 14 3.07 -7.27 -6.54
C GLY A 14 2.50 -6.32 -5.49
N ASN A 15 3.30 -6.00 -4.47
CA ASN A 15 2.83 -5.24 -3.32
C ASN A 15 2.20 -3.93 -3.82
N PRO A 16 0.90 -3.70 -3.60
CA PRO A 16 0.22 -2.50 -4.10
C PRO A 16 0.76 -1.20 -3.50
N ASP A 17 1.52 -1.26 -2.40
CA ASP A 17 2.29 -0.12 -1.91
C ASP A 17 3.46 0.21 -2.84
N ASP A 18 4.14 -0.80 -3.41
CA ASP A 18 5.20 -0.61 -4.42
C ASP A 18 4.64 0.00 -5.71
N VAL A 19 3.42 -0.39 -6.09
CA VAL A 19 2.72 0.17 -7.27
C VAL A 19 2.44 1.66 -7.06
N ALA A 20 1.93 2.03 -5.88
CA ALA A 20 1.63 3.42 -5.58
C ALA A 20 2.89 4.29 -5.44
N SER A 21 3.96 3.78 -4.84
CA SER A 21 5.26 4.48 -4.80
C SER A 21 5.88 4.62 -6.19
N SER A 22 5.81 3.59 -7.02
CA SER A 22 6.30 3.64 -8.41
C SER A 22 5.50 4.64 -9.25
N LEU A 23 4.18 4.67 -9.06
CA LEU A 23 3.28 5.62 -9.71
C LEU A 23 3.58 7.05 -9.26
N MET A 24 3.79 7.31 -7.96
CA MET A 24 4.19 8.63 -7.48
C MET A 24 5.54 9.09 -8.06
N ALA A 25 6.53 8.20 -8.12
CA ALA A 25 7.83 8.53 -8.71
C ALA A 25 7.72 8.86 -10.20
N LEU A 26 6.86 8.13 -10.91
CA LEU A 26 6.62 8.32 -12.33
C LEU A 26 5.85 9.62 -12.62
N ILE A 27 4.79 9.90 -11.86
CA ILE A 27 4.04 11.17 -11.91
C ILE A 27 4.94 12.36 -11.54
N GLY A 28 5.85 12.18 -10.57
CA GLY A 28 6.84 13.19 -10.21
C GLY A 28 7.78 13.53 -11.37
N ARG A 29 8.18 12.53 -12.18
CA ARG A 29 9.01 12.75 -13.38
C ARG A 29 8.23 13.44 -14.50
N THR A 30 6.98 13.04 -14.75
CA THR A 30 6.16 13.64 -15.82
C THR A 30 5.93 15.13 -15.60
N ARG A 31 5.80 15.57 -14.34
CA ARG A 31 5.79 16.99 -13.97
C ARG A 31 7.03 17.73 -14.49
N GLY A 32 8.22 17.19 -14.21
CA GLY A 32 9.48 17.81 -14.63
C GLY A 32 9.57 17.92 -16.15
N TYR A 33 9.17 16.86 -16.85
CA TYR A 33 9.16 16.87 -18.31
C TYR A 33 8.18 17.90 -18.89
N ALA A 34 6.95 18.00 -18.37
CA ALA A 34 5.97 18.99 -18.83
C ALA A 34 6.47 20.44 -18.67
N LEU A 35 7.08 20.76 -17.52
CA LEU A 35 7.64 22.10 -17.28
C LEU A 35 8.82 22.41 -18.21
N ASN A 36 9.70 21.44 -18.46
CA ASN A 36 10.82 21.60 -19.38
C ASN A 36 10.32 21.78 -20.82
N ILE A 37 9.29 21.04 -21.25
CA ILE A 37 8.65 21.23 -22.57
C ILE A 37 8.15 22.68 -22.71
N GLY A 38 7.44 23.19 -21.70
CA GLY A 38 6.96 24.58 -21.70
C GLY A 38 8.10 25.61 -21.76
N ALA A 39 9.17 25.39 -20.99
CA ALA A 39 10.33 26.28 -20.97
C ALA A 39 11.10 26.28 -22.30
N LEU A 40 11.38 25.09 -22.84
CA LEU A 40 12.11 24.91 -24.11
C LEU A 40 11.31 25.47 -25.29
N ALA A 41 9.97 25.36 -25.28
CA ALA A 41 9.12 26.01 -26.28
C ALA A 41 9.28 27.54 -26.27
N VAL A 42 9.37 28.15 -25.09
CA VAL A 42 9.63 29.60 -24.97
C VAL A 42 11.02 29.94 -25.48
N ILE A 43 12.04 29.14 -25.13
CA ILE A 43 13.42 29.33 -25.64
C ILE A 43 13.43 29.24 -27.17
N CYS A 44 12.77 28.25 -27.78
CA CYS A 44 12.65 28.12 -29.23
C CYS A 44 12.06 29.39 -29.88
N ALA A 45 11.03 29.98 -29.26
CA ALA A 45 10.38 31.20 -29.75
C ALA A 45 11.22 32.47 -29.56
N THR A 46 12.06 32.53 -28.53
CA THR A 46 12.84 33.74 -28.18
C THR A 46 14.33 33.68 -28.53
N ALA A 47 14.83 32.52 -28.97
CA ALA A 47 16.23 32.31 -29.31
C ALA A 47 16.74 33.37 -30.30
N ALA A 48 17.90 33.94 -29.99
CA ALA A 48 18.50 35.02 -30.77
C ALA A 48 19.18 34.49 -32.04
N THR A 49 19.61 33.22 -32.03
CA THR A 49 20.30 32.56 -33.13
C THR A 49 19.57 31.30 -33.58
N GLN A 50 19.80 30.91 -34.82
CA GLN A 50 19.23 29.68 -35.38
C GLN A 50 19.85 28.42 -34.73
N GLU A 51 21.10 28.50 -34.29
CA GLU A 51 21.81 27.44 -33.56
C GLU A 51 21.17 27.18 -32.20
N GLU A 52 21.01 28.23 -31.37
CA GLU A 52 20.33 28.14 -30.07
C GLU A 52 18.89 27.63 -30.18
N ARG A 53 18.18 28.04 -31.25
CA ARG A 53 16.83 27.52 -31.53
C ARG A 53 16.85 26.04 -31.87
N SER A 54 17.81 25.60 -32.67
CA SER A 54 17.96 24.21 -33.08
C SER A 54 18.25 23.31 -31.88
N ASP A 55 19.15 23.73 -31.00
CA ASP A 55 19.51 22.98 -29.78
C ASP A 55 18.31 22.85 -28.84
N ALA A 56 17.60 23.97 -28.58
CA ALA A 56 16.42 23.96 -27.73
C ALA A 56 15.28 23.10 -28.30
N ALA A 57 15.17 23.02 -29.62
CA ALA A 57 14.20 22.19 -30.30
C ALA A 57 14.52 20.69 -30.22
N GLU A 58 15.80 20.33 -30.30
CA GLU A 58 16.25 18.95 -30.11
C GLU A 58 15.93 18.49 -28.67
N ASP A 59 16.28 19.31 -27.68
CA ASP A 59 15.93 19.06 -26.28
C ASP A 59 14.42 18.97 -26.07
N LEU A 60 13.65 19.86 -26.70
CA LEU A 60 12.19 19.85 -26.63
C LEU A 60 11.63 18.51 -27.14
N SER A 61 12.15 18.02 -28.27
CA SER A 61 11.74 16.73 -28.84
C SER A 61 12.06 15.56 -27.91
N ASP A 62 13.25 15.55 -27.29
CA ASP A 62 13.64 14.53 -26.29
C ASP A 62 12.70 14.55 -25.07
N TYR A 63 12.45 15.72 -24.49
CA TYR A 63 11.55 15.85 -23.35
C TYR A 63 10.09 15.47 -23.70
N CYS A 64 9.61 15.78 -24.90
CA CYS A 64 8.32 15.33 -25.40
C CYS A 64 8.25 13.79 -25.44
N GLY A 65 9.29 13.13 -25.95
CA GLY A 65 9.38 11.67 -25.97
C GLY A 65 9.41 11.05 -24.57
N ARG A 66 10.20 11.62 -23.66
CA ARG A 66 10.28 11.18 -22.25
C ARG A 66 8.95 11.38 -21.52
N PHE A 67 8.26 12.49 -21.74
CA PHE A 67 6.94 12.75 -21.17
C PHE A 67 5.92 11.72 -21.66
N HIS A 68 5.86 11.48 -22.97
CA HIS A 68 4.96 10.50 -23.57
C HIS A 68 5.19 9.11 -22.98
N GLY A 69 6.44 8.61 -23.00
CA GLY A 69 6.75 7.28 -22.47
C GLY A 69 6.46 7.14 -20.96
N ALA A 70 6.79 8.17 -20.18
CA ALA A 70 6.51 8.16 -18.75
C ALA A 70 5.00 8.20 -18.44
N MET A 71 4.23 8.98 -19.20
CA MET A 71 2.77 9.04 -19.04
C MET A 71 2.09 7.75 -19.48
N GLU A 72 2.52 7.15 -20.58
CA GLU A 72 1.98 5.88 -21.06
C GLU A 72 2.20 4.75 -20.04
N GLN A 73 3.38 4.72 -19.42
CA GLN A 73 3.66 3.83 -18.30
C GLN A 73 2.78 4.14 -17.08
N ALA A 74 2.59 5.41 -16.73
CA ALA A 74 1.78 5.81 -15.57
C ALA A 74 0.31 5.47 -15.76
N LEU A 75 -0.20 5.60 -16.98
CA LEU A 75 -1.57 5.22 -17.33
C LEU A 75 -1.76 3.71 -17.30
N ARG A 76 -0.79 2.92 -17.78
CA ARG A 76 -0.82 1.45 -17.66
C ARG A 76 -0.83 0.99 -16.21
N ASP A 77 0.03 1.55 -15.37
CA ASP A 77 0.16 1.13 -13.97
C ASP A 77 -0.97 1.71 -13.09
N GLY A 78 -1.43 2.93 -13.39
CA GLY A 78 -2.39 3.71 -12.62
C GLY A 78 -3.87 3.45 -12.96
N THR A 79 -4.19 2.79 -14.08
CA THR A 79 -5.58 2.43 -14.42
C THR A 79 -6.14 1.25 -13.60
N SER A 80 -5.32 0.61 -12.76
CA SER A 80 -5.75 -0.44 -11.82
C SER A 80 -6.53 0.11 -10.59
N PHE A 81 -6.75 1.42 -10.52
CA PHE A 81 -7.38 2.10 -9.40
C PHE A 81 -8.85 2.36 -9.76
N ALA A 82 -9.78 1.69 -9.06
CA ALA A 82 -11.21 1.60 -9.40
C ALA A 82 -11.99 2.94 -9.49
N ASP A 83 -11.39 4.07 -9.12
CA ASP A 83 -12.01 5.40 -9.11
C ASP A 83 -11.71 6.18 -10.40
N MET A 84 -12.08 5.61 -11.55
CA MET A 84 -11.87 6.26 -12.86
C MET A 84 -12.54 7.63 -12.95
N ASP A 85 -13.69 7.83 -12.30
CA ASP A 85 -14.43 9.10 -12.42
C ASP A 85 -13.71 10.29 -11.77
N LYS A 86 -12.96 10.05 -10.70
CA LYS A 86 -12.17 11.08 -10.01
C LYS A 86 -10.88 11.46 -10.73
N ILE A 87 -10.36 10.54 -11.56
CA ILE A 87 -9.07 10.65 -12.26
C ILE A 87 -9.23 11.03 -13.74
N LYS A 88 -10.44 10.90 -14.29
CA LYS A 88 -10.79 11.27 -15.67
C LYS A 88 -10.42 12.71 -16.05
N PRO A 89 -10.73 13.75 -15.24
CA PRO A 89 -10.36 15.13 -15.58
C PRO A 89 -8.85 15.31 -15.75
N GLN A 90 -8.07 14.67 -14.87
CA GLN A 90 -6.61 14.73 -14.88
C GLN A 90 -6.06 13.98 -16.10
N GLN A 91 -6.62 12.81 -16.41
CA GLN A 91 -6.28 12.08 -17.64
C GLN A 91 -6.58 12.90 -18.89
N GLN A 92 -7.73 13.58 -18.93
CA GLN A 92 -8.13 14.41 -20.06
C GLN A 92 -7.21 15.62 -20.23
N ALA A 93 -6.82 16.30 -19.15
CA ALA A 93 -5.87 17.40 -19.20
C ALA A 93 -4.50 16.95 -19.72
N ILE A 94 -4.00 15.80 -19.25
CA ILE A 94 -2.74 15.24 -19.73
C ILE A 94 -2.84 14.80 -21.19
N GLN A 95 -3.95 14.18 -21.60
CA GLN A 95 -4.16 13.79 -22.99
C GLN A 95 -4.23 15.00 -23.92
N THR A 96 -4.91 16.07 -23.51
CA THR A 96 -4.98 17.31 -24.27
C THR A 96 -3.59 17.92 -24.50
N PHE A 97 -2.71 17.83 -23.49
CA PHE A 97 -1.32 18.28 -23.61
C PHE A 97 -0.49 17.36 -24.52
N LEU A 98 -0.69 16.04 -24.44
CA LEU A 98 -0.05 15.07 -25.36
C LEU A 98 -0.45 15.34 -26.81
N ASP A 99 -1.74 15.50 -27.08
CA ASP A 99 -2.25 15.81 -28.42
C ASP A 99 -1.67 17.14 -28.92
N ARG A 100 -1.54 18.14 -28.03
CA ARG A 100 -0.90 19.42 -28.37
C ARG A 100 0.57 19.24 -28.74
N ILE A 101 1.32 18.40 -28.03
CA ILE A 101 2.73 18.09 -28.33
C ILE A 101 2.86 17.36 -29.67
N GLU A 102 1.98 16.41 -29.96
CA GLU A 102 2.03 15.60 -31.18
C GLU A 102 1.67 16.41 -32.43
N THR A 103 0.82 17.43 -32.28
CA THR A 103 0.39 18.31 -33.36
C THR A 103 1.32 19.49 -33.63
N LEU A 104 2.44 19.58 -32.91
CA LEU A 104 3.44 20.64 -33.14
C LEU A 104 4.07 20.50 -34.53
N PRO A 105 4.10 21.56 -35.35
CA PRO A 105 4.67 21.51 -36.69
C PRO A 105 6.16 21.16 -36.63
N ASP A 106 6.51 20.00 -37.21
CA ASP A 106 7.85 19.42 -37.36
C ASP A 106 8.89 19.90 -36.34
N ARG A 107 8.58 19.64 -35.06
CA ARG A 107 9.38 19.66 -33.82
C ARG A 107 10.48 20.73 -33.59
N ALA A 108 10.73 21.72 -34.46
CA ALA A 108 11.91 22.58 -34.26
C ALA A 108 11.94 23.99 -34.87
N MET A 109 11.26 24.31 -35.98
CA MET A 109 11.73 25.47 -36.77
C MET A 109 10.94 26.77 -36.64
N CYS A 110 9.76 26.81 -36.03
CA CYS A 110 9.07 28.08 -35.76
C CYS A 110 8.01 27.92 -34.67
N PHE A 111 8.38 28.11 -33.40
CA PHE A 111 7.37 28.45 -32.39
C PHE A 111 7.03 29.93 -32.54
N ASP A 112 5.77 30.25 -32.81
CA ASP A 112 5.31 31.60 -32.54
C ASP A 112 5.31 31.83 -31.02
N ARG A 113 5.59 33.07 -30.60
CA ARG A 113 5.65 33.47 -29.20
C ARG A 113 4.33 33.20 -28.49
N ALA A 114 3.20 33.37 -29.18
CA ALA A 114 1.88 33.06 -28.64
C ALA A 114 1.72 31.55 -28.36
N GLU A 115 2.16 30.69 -29.28
CA GLU A 115 2.07 29.24 -29.14
C GLU A 115 2.97 28.70 -28.05
N ALA A 116 4.20 29.22 -27.94
CA ALA A 116 5.12 28.86 -26.88
C ALA A 116 4.59 29.22 -25.49
N VAL A 117 4.01 30.43 -25.35
CA VAL A 117 3.38 30.86 -24.10
C VAL A 117 2.14 30.02 -23.78
N ALA A 118 1.33 29.68 -24.79
CA ALA A 118 0.17 28.81 -24.61
C ALA A 118 0.61 27.42 -24.10
N LEU A 119 1.61 26.80 -24.72
CA LEU A 119 2.13 25.49 -24.31
C LEU A 119 2.72 25.53 -22.89
N ALA A 120 3.48 26.58 -22.57
CA ALA A 120 4.02 26.78 -21.22
C ALA A 120 2.93 26.98 -20.17
N ASN A 121 1.83 27.65 -20.51
CA ASN A 121 0.69 27.81 -19.62
C ASN A 121 -0.10 26.50 -19.46
N MET A 122 -0.32 25.73 -20.52
CA MET A 122 -0.94 24.39 -20.42
C MET A 122 -0.13 23.47 -19.50
N ALA A 123 1.20 23.43 -19.69
CA ALA A 123 2.09 22.65 -18.81
C ALA A 123 1.97 23.08 -17.33
N ARG A 124 1.88 24.38 -17.07
CA ARG A 124 1.87 24.93 -15.70
C ARG A 124 0.50 24.91 -15.03
N GLN A 125 -0.58 25.16 -15.76
CA GLN A 125 -1.91 25.36 -15.19
C GLN A 125 -2.80 24.12 -15.33
N GLU A 126 -2.62 23.33 -16.39
CA GLU A 126 -3.44 22.16 -16.63
C GLU A 126 -2.71 20.89 -16.19
N VAL A 127 -1.53 20.62 -16.77
CA VAL A 127 -0.81 19.36 -16.50
C VAL A 127 -0.31 19.29 -15.07
N LEU A 128 0.28 20.38 -14.57
CA LEU A 128 0.78 20.41 -13.19
C LEU A 128 -0.36 20.24 -12.18
N GLN A 129 -1.51 20.90 -12.41
CA GLN A 129 -2.67 20.77 -11.53
C GLN A 129 -3.24 19.35 -11.58
N ALA A 130 -3.38 18.79 -12.79
CA ALA A 130 -3.81 17.41 -12.98
C ALA A 130 -2.89 16.41 -12.27
N ILE A 131 -1.58 16.64 -12.29
CA ILE A 131 -0.59 15.84 -11.57
C ILE A 131 -0.76 15.96 -10.05
N TYR A 132 -0.95 17.17 -9.51
CA TYR A 132 -1.19 17.35 -8.07
C TYR A 132 -2.45 16.64 -7.60
N ASP A 133 -3.54 16.78 -8.34
CA ASP A 133 -4.78 16.12 -8.01
C ASP A 133 -4.62 14.60 -8.08
N LEU A 134 -3.90 14.07 -9.08
CA LEU A 134 -3.63 12.63 -9.19
C LEU A 134 -2.83 12.11 -7.99
N ILE A 135 -1.80 12.84 -7.55
CA ILE A 135 -1.02 12.48 -6.36
C ILE A 135 -1.92 12.46 -5.11
N ALA A 136 -2.76 13.48 -4.93
CA ALA A 136 -3.68 13.56 -3.80
C ALA A 136 -4.66 12.38 -3.77
N HIS A 137 -5.19 11.98 -4.93
CA HIS A 137 -6.09 10.82 -5.03
C HIS A 137 -5.38 9.49 -4.71
N VAL A 138 -4.14 9.31 -5.18
CA VAL A 138 -3.35 8.11 -4.86
C VAL A 138 -3.06 8.05 -3.36
N GLN A 139 -2.73 9.18 -2.73
CA GLN A 139 -2.50 9.29 -1.28
C GLN A 139 -3.76 8.97 -0.48
N GLU A 140 -4.90 9.58 -0.82
CA GLU A 140 -6.17 9.33 -0.13
C GLU A 140 -6.55 7.84 -0.16
N ARG A 141 -6.29 7.16 -1.28
CA ARG A 141 -6.53 5.71 -1.39
C ARG A 141 -5.58 4.90 -0.53
N GLN A 142 -4.29 5.24 -0.49
CA GLN A 142 -3.32 4.57 0.38
C GLN A 142 -3.76 4.69 1.85
N ASP A 143 -4.16 5.89 2.27
CA ASP A 143 -4.65 6.13 3.62
C ASP A 143 -5.89 5.29 3.94
N ALA A 144 -6.90 5.32 3.08
CA ALA A 144 -8.13 4.54 3.26
C ALA A 144 -7.85 3.03 3.33
N ARG A 145 -6.89 2.55 2.53
CA ARG A 145 -6.46 1.15 2.54
C ARG A 145 -5.77 0.79 3.85
N LEU A 146 -4.82 1.60 4.31
CA LEU A 146 -4.12 1.40 5.57
C LEU A 146 -5.10 1.39 6.74
N SER A 147 -6.04 2.35 6.79
CA SER A 147 -7.11 2.37 7.79
C SER A 147 -7.92 1.07 7.79
N LYS A 148 -8.34 0.58 6.62
CA LYS A 148 -9.08 -0.68 6.49
C LYS A 148 -8.26 -1.90 6.93
N GLN A 149 -6.96 -1.93 6.63
CA GLN A 149 -6.08 -3.00 7.09
C GLN A 149 -5.93 -3.00 8.61
N ILE A 150 -5.80 -1.83 9.22
CA ILE A 150 -5.76 -1.66 10.68
C ILE A 150 -7.07 -2.15 11.31
N GLU A 151 -8.23 -1.77 10.76
CA GLU A 151 -9.54 -2.23 11.23
C GLU A 151 -9.67 -3.75 11.16
N GLN A 152 -9.35 -4.35 10.00
CA GLN A 152 -9.40 -5.81 9.84
C GLN A 152 -8.44 -6.54 10.78
N MET A 153 -7.28 -5.95 11.05
CA MET A 153 -6.30 -6.53 11.96
C MET A 153 -6.79 -6.43 13.41
N ALA A 154 -7.41 -5.33 13.81
CA ALA A 154 -8.05 -5.17 15.12
C ALA A 154 -9.19 -6.19 15.32
N GLU A 155 -10.03 -6.41 14.30
CA GLU A 155 -11.09 -7.43 14.34
C GLU A 155 -10.53 -8.84 14.51
N ARG A 156 -9.46 -9.17 13.77
CA ARG A 156 -8.76 -10.47 13.89
C ARG A 156 -8.15 -10.64 15.27
N SER A 157 -7.51 -9.61 15.82
CA SER A 157 -6.94 -9.63 17.17
C SER A 157 -8.03 -9.86 18.23
N ALA A 158 -9.17 -9.17 18.12
CA ALA A 158 -10.30 -9.37 19.01
C ALA A 158 -10.90 -10.80 18.90
N LEU A 159 -10.92 -11.38 17.71
CA LEU A 159 -11.32 -12.78 17.51
C LEU A 159 -10.34 -13.74 18.20
N LEU A 160 -9.03 -13.53 18.02
CA LEU A 160 -8.00 -14.36 18.64
C LEU A 160 -8.04 -14.26 20.17
N ASP A 161 -8.27 -13.08 20.74
CA ASP A 161 -8.45 -12.94 22.19
C ASP A 161 -9.68 -13.71 22.69
N ARG A 162 -10.81 -13.67 21.97
CA ARG A 162 -11.98 -14.52 22.30
C ARG A 162 -11.64 -16.01 22.26
N MET A 163 -10.96 -16.46 21.21
CA MET A 163 -10.56 -17.87 21.08
C MET A 163 -9.62 -18.31 22.21
N THR A 164 -8.63 -17.50 22.59
CA THR A 164 -7.74 -17.82 23.71
C THR A 164 -8.48 -17.84 25.06
N ARG A 165 -9.51 -17.01 25.25
CA ARG A 165 -10.40 -17.08 26.43
C ARG A 165 -11.17 -18.39 26.48
N ASP A 166 -11.73 -18.82 25.37
CA ASP A 166 -12.46 -20.08 25.30
C ASP A 166 -11.52 -21.28 25.48
N MET A 167 -10.34 -21.29 24.87
CA MET A 167 -9.32 -22.32 25.09
C MET A 167 -8.85 -22.37 26.56
N SER A 168 -8.69 -21.22 27.22
CA SER A 168 -8.41 -21.16 28.65
C SER A 168 -9.54 -21.80 29.47
N ARG A 169 -10.80 -21.55 29.11
CA ARG A 169 -11.98 -22.11 29.78
C ARG A 169 -12.03 -23.63 29.59
N ILE A 170 -11.82 -24.11 28.37
CA ILE A 170 -11.77 -25.54 28.03
C ILE A 170 -10.65 -26.23 28.81
N SER A 171 -9.44 -25.65 28.83
CA SER A 171 -8.30 -26.21 29.57
C SER A 171 -8.60 -26.34 31.07
N ARG A 172 -9.22 -25.33 31.69
CA ARG A 172 -9.68 -25.41 33.08
C ARG A 172 -10.75 -26.48 33.29
N MET A 173 -11.70 -26.61 32.37
CA MET A 173 -12.75 -27.62 32.42
C MET A 173 -12.17 -29.04 32.33
N ILE A 174 -11.22 -29.29 31.41
CA ILE A 174 -10.51 -30.58 31.31
C ILE A 174 -9.78 -30.85 32.63
N GLY A 175 -9.09 -29.85 33.18
CA GLY A 175 -8.44 -29.96 34.49
C GLY A 175 -9.42 -30.37 35.60
N MET A 176 -10.60 -29.76 35.65
CA MET A 176 -11.63 -30.09 36.64
C MET A 176 -12.20 -31.50 36.45
N VAL A 177 -12.51 -31.90 35.21
CA VAL A 177 -12.99 -33.25 34.88
C VAL A 177 -11.93 -34.30 35.22
N SER A 178 -10.66 -34.01 34.95
CA SER A 178 -9.55 -34.91 35.28
C SER A 178 -9.40 -35.14 36.78
N ILE A 179 -9.64 -34.11 37.60
CA ILE A 179 -9.63 -34.23 39.06
C ILE A 179 -10.80 -35.12 39.52
N ASN A 180 -12.00 -34.90 39.00
CA ASN A 180 -13.17 -35.73 39.32
C ASN A 180 -12.94 -37.20 38.93
N ALA A 181 -12.35 -37.44 37.75
CA ALA A 181 -11.97 -38.77 37.30
C ALA A 181 -10.90 -39.40 38.20
N SER A 182 -9.91 -38.63 38.66
CA SER A 182 -8.88 -39.13 39.58
C SER A 182 -9.46 -39.51 40.95
N VAL A 183 -10.45 -38.78 41.45
CA VAL A 183 -11.15 -39.11 42.69
C VAL A 183 -11.97 -40.39 42.54
N GLU A 184 -12.72 -40.51 41.44
CA GLU A 184 -13.55 -41.69 41.19
C GLU A 184 -12.68 -42.94 40.93
N ALA A 185 -11.53 -42.77 40.28
CA ALA A 185 -10.53 -43.82 40.10
C ALA A 185 -9.96 -44.31 41.44
N ALA A 186 -9.72 -43.42 42.40
CA ALA A 186 -9.29 -43.78 43.75
C ALA A 186 -10.41 -44.51 44.53
N ARG A 187 -11.67 -44.11 44.29
CA ARG A 187 -12.85 -44.68 44.94
C ARG A 187 -13.21 -46.08 44.43
N ALA A 188 -13.09 -46.32 43.13
CA ALA A 188 -13.38 -47.62 42.51
C ALA A 188 -12.41 -48.72 42.96
N GLY A 189 -11.15 -48.35 43.29
CA GLY A 189 -10.12 -49.31 43.71
C GLY A 189 -9.77 -50.35 42.62
N GLY A 190 -8.98 -51.36 42.99
CA GLY A 190 -8.61 -52.47 42.10
C GLY A 190 -7.76 -52.09 40.88
N GLU A 191 -7.69 -52.97 39.88
CA GLU A 191 -6.96 -52.72 38.63
C GLU A 191 -7.60 -51.61 37.78
N SER A 192 -8.94 -51.59 37.69
CA SER A 192 -9.69 -50.59 36.92
C SER A 192 -9.43 -49.15 37.44
N GLY A 193 -9.43 -48.95 38.76
CA GLY A 193 -9.10 -47.65 39.36
C GLY A 193 -7.66 -47.21 39.11
N ARG A 194 -6.69 -48.14 39.02
CA ARG A 194 -5.29 -47.80 38.68
C ARG A 194 -5.17 -47.29 37.25
N THR A 195 -5.84 -47.91 36.28
CA THR A 195 -5.82 -47.47 34.87
C THR A 195 -6.47 -46.11 34.68
N PHE A 196 -7.64 -45.87 35.30
CA PHE A 196 -8.30 -44.56 35.26
C PHE A 196 -7.49 -43.46 35.94
N LYS A 197 -6.73 -43.79 36.99
CA LYS A 197 -5.83 -42.84 37.65
C LYS A 197 -4.73 -42.35 36.70
N VAL A 198 -4.13 -43.22 35.91
CA VAL A 198 -3.11 -42.84 34.92
C VAL A 198 -3.69 -41.92 33.85
N ILE A 199 -4.85 -42.28 33.27
CA ILE A 199 -5.52 -41.45 32.26
C ILE A 199 -5.87 -40.06 32.82
N SER A 200 -6.38 -40.00 34.05
CA SER A 200 -6.72 -38.73 34.71
C SER A 200 -5.50 -37.83 34.94
N ALA A 201 -4.35 -38.41 35.30
CA ALA A 201 -3.11 -37.67 35.48
C ALA A 201 -2.60 -37.08 34.15
N GLU A 202 -2.69 -37.86 33.06
CA GLU A 202 -2.29 -37.41 31.72
C GLU A 202 -3.20 -36.29 31.21
N MET A 203 -4.52 -36.42 31.38
CA MET A 203 -5.48 -35.35 31.04
C MET A 203 -5.19 -34.06 31.81
N ARG A 204 -4.81 -34.16 33.08
CA ARG A 204 -4.42 -33.00 33.90
C ARG A 204 -3.14 -32.35 33.38
N GLY A 205 -2.14 -33.15 33.01
CA GLY A 205 -0.90 -32.68 32.38
C GLY A 205 -1.18 -31.90 31.10
N LEU A 206 -1.99 -32.47 30.20
CA LEU A 206 -2.42 -31.82 28.95
C LEU A 206 -3.19 -30.52 29.20
N ALA A 207 -4.07 -30.49 30.20
CA ALA A 207 -4.81 -29.28 30.57
C ALA A 207 -3.89 -28.15 31.05
N THR A 208 -2.88 -28.48 31.85
CA THR A 208 -1.86 -27.52 32.31
C THR A 208 -1.02 -27.01 31.14
N GLN A 209 -0.53 -27.90 30.27
CA GLN A 209 0.25 -27.53 29.10
C GLN A 209 -0.54 -26.64 28.13
N SER A 210 -1.81 -26.98 27.87
CA SER A 210 -2.72 -26.17 27.07
C SER A 210 -2.91 -24.77 27.66
N SER A 211 -3.05 -24.66 28.99
CA SER A 211 -3.17 -23.36 29.67
C SER A 211 -1.92 -22.49 29.51
N GLN A 212 -0.73 -23.10 29.53
CA GLN A 212 0.54 -22.40 29.32
C GLN A 212 0.67 -21.88 27.89
N LEU A 213 0.36 -22.70 26.89
CA LEU A 213 0.37 -22.30 25.48
C LEU A 213 -0.59 -21.13 25.22
N VAL A 214 -1.78 -21.18 25.81
CA VAL A 214 -2.77 -20.10 25.69
C VAL A 214 -2.28 -18.80 26.35
N ALA A 215 -1.54 -18.88 27.46
CA ALA A 215 -0.94 -17.71 28.09
C ALA A 215 0.18 -17.10 27.21
N GLU A 216 1.01 -17.94 26.59
CA GLU A 216 2.04 -17.50 25.64
C GLU A 216 1.41 -16.82 24.41
N MET A 217 0.35 -17.42 23.83
CA MET A 217 -0.38 -16.81 22.72
C MET A 217 -0.93 -15.42 23.09
N ARG A 218 -1.47 -15.26 24.29
CA ARG A 218 -1.93 -13.94 24.77
C ARG A 218 -0.82 -12.91 24.89
N SER A 219 0.36 -13.31 25.39
CA SER A 219 1.50 -12.40 25.49
C SER A 219 1.87 -11.88 24.12
N ARG A 220 2.03 -12.78 23.14
CA ARG A 220 2.37 -12.41 21.76
C ARG A 220 1.32 -11.52 21.11
N LEU A 221 0.02 -11.82 21.34
CA LEU A 221 -1.08 -10.96 20.87
C LEU A 221 -1.05 -9.55 21.49
N GLY A 222 -0.65 -9.44 22.76
CA GLY A 222 -0.46 -8.14 23.42
C GLY A 222 0.69 -7.34 22.81
N ASP A 223 1.81 -8.00 22.55
CA ASP A 223 2.98 -7.39 21.90
C ASP A 223 2.63 -6.91 20.47
N ASP A 224 1.91 -7.74 19.70
CA ASP A 224 1.42 -7.40 18.37
C ASP A 224 0.46 -6.18 18.41
N ALA A 225 -0.45 -6.11 19.39
CA ALA A 225 -1.39 -5.00 19.53
C ALA A 225 -0.68 -3.66 19.85
N HIS A 226 0.39 -3.68 20.65
CA HIS A 226 1.20 -2.50 20.94
C HIS A 226 2.04 -2.05 19.73
N ALA A 227 2.63 -2.98 18.99
CA ALA A 227 3.35 -2.68 17.76
C ALA A 227 2.42 -2.06 16.69
N GLN A 228 1.15 -2.50 16.65
CA GLN A 228 0.14 -1.99 15.73
C GLN A 228 -0.29 -0.55 16.03
N THR A 229 -0.44 -0.19 17.31
CA THR A 229 -0.78 1.18 17.70
C THR A 229 0.37 2.14 17.38
N ALA A 230 1.61 1.73 17.63
CA ALA A 230 2.79 2.52 17.26
C ALA A 230 2.90 2.73 15.73
N SER A 231 2.70 1.67 14.93
CA SER A 231 2.76 1.75 13.47
C SER A 231 1.63 2.60 12.88
N GLY A 232 0.43 2.55 13.46
CA GLY A 232 -0.70 3.40 13.05
C GLY A 232 -0.47 4.87 13.36
N GLU A 233 0.11 5.19 14.52
CA GLU A 233 0.46 6.57 14.91
C GLU A 233 1.59 7.14 14.05
N GLU A 234 2.61 6.35 13.70
CA GLU A 234 3.68 6.76 12.79
C GLU A 234 3.16 7.01 11.37
N GLY A 235 2.28 6.16 10.85
CA GLY A 235 1.62 6.37 9.57
C GLY A 235 0.83 7.68 9.53
N GLN A 236 0.07 7.98 10.59
CA GLN A 236 -0.69 9.23 10.70
C GLN A 236 0.20 10.46 10.87
N ARG A 237 1.32 10.36 11.61
CA ARG A 237 2.29 11.45 11.77
C ARG A 237 3.03 11.76 10.46
N SER A 238 3.46 10.73 9.73
CA SER A 238 4.10 10.86 8.42
C SER A 238 3.14 11.51 7.40
N ASN A 239 1.86 11.11 7.43
CA ASN A 239 0.83 11.72 6.60
C ASN A 239 0.59 13.20 6.93
N ARG A 240 0.47 13.55 8.22
CA ARG A 240 0.30 14.94 8.65
C ARG A 240 1.47 15.83 8.25
N ALA A 241 2.70 15.31 8.33
CA ALA A 241 3.91 16.01 7.90
C ALA A 241 3.92 16.22 6.37
N SER A 242 3.53 15.21 5.60
CA SER A 242 3.46 15.27 4.12
C SER A 242 2.42 16.28 3.62
N ARG A 243 1.27 16.38 4.31
CA ARG A 243 0.24 17.41 4.04
C ARG A 243 0.71 18.82 4.37
N SER A 244 1.47 19.01 5.45
CA SER A 244 2.01 20.33 5.80
C SER A 244 3.13 20.82 4.89
N ALA A 245 3.82 19.92 4.20
CA ALA A 245 4.89 20.25 3.26
C ALA A 245 4.38 20.54 1.82
N SER A 246 3.14 20.16 1.52
CA SER A 246 2.49 20.40 0.21
C SER A 246 1.58 21.64 0.18
N MET A 247 1.40 22.32 1.31
CA MET A 247 0.74 23.64 1.42
C MET A 247 1.79 24.76 1.43
#